data_AF-A0A7Y2KH04-F1
#
_entry.id   AF-A0A7Y2KH04-F1
#
_cell.length_a   1.000
_cell.length_b   1.000
_cell.length_c   1.000
_cell.angle_alpha   90.00
_cell.angle_beta   90.00
_cell.angle_gamma   90.00
#
_symmetry.space_group_name_H-M   'P 1'
#
loop_
_entity.id
_entity.type
_entity.pdbx_description
1 polymer ?
#
loop_
_entity_poly.entity_id
_entity_poly.type
_entity_poly.pdbx_seq_one_letter_code
_entity_poly.pdbx_strand_id
1 'polypeptide(L)'
;MWQGRKGTAGTGTVFVIFIFLLLAGMVHLASAGGEPFSTERDENSVSDMKGTVHRLSPTSRFYVIVPDDDKIQRLYPSNLPAAFRKDGLRVRFSGRIGEIPENARLVGTPLELTGIEEADGTTTPQ
;
A
#
# COMPACT_ATOMS: atom_id res chain seq x y z
N MET A 1 -25.10 -22.60 31.31
CA MET A 1 -25.39 -21.17 31.57
C MET A 1 -24.83 -20.35 30.44
N TRP A 2 -25.71 -19.64 29.75
CA TRP A 2 -25.54 -18.91 28.50
C TRP A 2 -25.42 -17.42 28.83
N GLN A 3 -24.41 -16.72 28.31
CA GLN A 3 -24.34 -15.25 28.38
C GLN A 3 -24.22 -14.65 26.98
N GLY A 4 -25.39 -14.26 26.46
CA GLY A 4 -25.69 -12.87 26.08
C GLY A 4 -24.74 -12.14 25.13
N ARG A 5 -24.87 -12.39 23.82
CA ARG A 5 -24.53 -11.42 22.77
C ARG A 5 -25.50 -10.24 22.85
N LYS A 6 -24.98 -9.01 23.04
CA LYS A 6 -25.74 -7.79 22.74
C LYS A 6 -25.37 -7.34 21.32
N GLY A 7 -26.30 -7.53 20.39
CA GLY A 7 -26.30 -6.84 19.12
C GLY A 7 -26.94 -5.46 19.28
N THR A 8 -26.33 -4.45 18.69
CA THR A 8 -26.97 -3.16 18.36
C THR A 8 -26.51 -2.85 16.93
N ALA A 9 -27.41 -3.11 15.98
CA ALA A 9 -28.20 -2.11 15.27
C ALA A 9 -27.35 -1.33 14.25
N GLY A 10 -27.43 -1.78 13.00
CA GLY A 10 -26.95 -1.00 11.86
C GLY A 10 -27.78 0.26 11.68
N THR A 11 -27.12 1.38 11.43
CA THR A 11 -27.72 2.57 10.82
C THR A 11 -26.72 3.04 9.78
N GLY A 12 -27.12 2.96 8.51
CA GLY A 12 -26.27 3.31 7.39
C GLY A 12 -25.92 4.79 7.39
N THR A 13 -24.68 5.11 7.06
CA THR A 13 -24.32 6.40 6.46
C THR A 13 -23.19 6.13 5.48
N VAL A 14 -23.60 5.89 4.24
CA VAL A 14 -22.74 5.96 3.07
C VAL A 14 -22.45 7.46 2.83
N PHE A 15 -21.22 7.79 2.42
CA PHE A 15 -20.71 9.12 2.03
C PHE A 15 -20.45 10.14 3.16
N VAL A 16 -19.17 10.30 3.53
CA VAL A 16 -18.44 11.58 3.32
C VAL A 16 -16.97 11.24 3.02
N ILE A 17 -16.66 11.17 1.73
CA ILE A 17 -15.33 11.42 1.19
C ILE A 17 -15.15 12.96 1.23
N PHE A 18 -13.94 13.45 1.52
CA PHE A 18 -13.51 14.87 1.57
C PHE A 18 -13.86 15.68 2.84
N ILE A 19 -12.93 15.75 3.79
CA ILE A 19 -12.48 17.05 4.31
C ILE A 19 -10.98 17.14 4.07
N PHE A 20 -10.68 17.91 3.03
CA PHE A 20 -9.39 18.42 2.62
C PHE A 20 -8.90 19.48 3.63
N LEU A 21 -7.60 19.48 3.91
CA LEU A 21 -6.77 20.68 4.07
C LEU A 21 -7.41 21.89 4.77
N LEU A 22 -7.35 21.96 6.11
CA LEU A 22 -7.39 23.24 6.82
C LEU A 22 -6.72 23.10 8.20
N LEU A 23 -5.40 22.97 8.23
CA LEU A 23 -4.55 23.46 9.33
C LEU A 23 -3.12 23.77 8.82
N ALA A 24 -3.00 24.22 7.57
CA ALA A 24 -1.82 24.94 7.09
C ALA A 24 -2.10 26.43 7.31
N GLY A 25 -1.77 26.93 8.49
CA GLY A 25 -2.13 28.28 8.89
C GLY A 25 -1.38 28.75 10.12
N MET A 26 -0.10 29.06 9.92
CA MET A 26 0.59 30.16 10.60
C MET A 26 1.17 29.89 12.01
N VAL A 27 2.46 29.52 12.06
CA VAL A 27 3.42 30.06 13.05
C VAL A 27 4.83 30.15 12.43
N HIS A 28 5.37 31.39 12.40
CA HIS A 28 6.77 31.85 12.35
C HIS A 28 7.62 31.50 11.11
N LEU A 29 7.94 32.45 10.22
CA LEU A 29 8.85 33.59 10.35
C LEU A 29 10.28 33.21 10.78
N ALA A 30 11.19 33.42 9.82
CA ALA A 30 12.65 33.53 9.91
C ALA A 30 13.44 32.22 10.07
N SER A 31 13.93 31.69 8.95
CA SER A 31 15.37 31.68 8.71
C SER A 31 15.65 31.41 7.24
N ALA A 32 16.45 32.28 6.63
CA ALA A 32 17.10 32.02 5.36
C ALA A 32 18.22 30.99 5.60
N GLY A 33 17.84 29.71 5.57
CA GLY A 33 18.74 28.58 5.47
C GLY A 33 18.22 27.73 4.34
N GLY A 34 18.92 27.69 3.21
CA GLY A 34 18.70 26.65 2.23
C GLY A 34 19.07 25.33 2.91
N GLU A 35 18.09 24.63 3.45
CA GLU A 35 18.23 23.22 3.78
C GLU A 35 18.29 22.50 2.42
N PRO A 36 19.45 21.95 2.00
CA PRO A 36 19.47 21.13 0.80
C PRO A 36 18.56 19.95 1.09
N PHE A 37 17.46 19.87 0.35
CA PHE A 37 16.60 18.69 0.16
C PHE A 37 17.15 17.48 0.91
N SER A 38 16.79 17.40 2.19
CA SER A 38 17.17 16.28 3.02
C SER A 38 16.42 15.11 2.42
N THR A 39 17.16 14.16 1.85
CA THR A 39 16.65 12.82 1.59
C THR A 39 16.26 12.24 2.95
N GLU A 40 15.10 12.62 3.47
CA GLU A 40 14.35 11.84 4.43
C GLU A 40 14.18 10.50 3.75
N ARG A 41 15.12 9.59 4.06
CA ARG A 41 14.97 8.19 3.77
C ARG A 41 13.84 7.78 4.69
N ASP A 42 12.60 7.97 4.23
CA ASP A 42 11.40 7.44 4.86
C ASP A 42 11.77 6.01 5.25
N GLU A 43 11.84 5.71 6.55
CA GLU A 43 12.33 4.40 7.04
C GLU A 43 11.48 3.24 6.47
N ASN A 44 10.25 3.57 6.07
CA ASN A 44 9.29 2.70 5.42
C ASN A 44 9.29 2.75 3.88
N SER A 45 10.22 3.46 3.24
CA SER A 45 10.34 3.50 1.78
C SER A 45 11.21 2.36 1.27
N VAL A 46 10.68 1.66 0.27
CA VAL A 46 11.37 0.60 -0.45
C VAL A 46 11.70 1.09 -1.85
N SER A 47 12.92 0.80 -2.32
CA SER A 47 13.39 1.19 -3.64
C SER A 47 14.00 0.00 -4.36
N ASP A 48 13.68 -0.15 -5.64
CA ASP A 48 14.26 -1.18 -6.53
C ASP A 48 14.03 -2.62 -6.07
N MET A 49 12.98 -2.87 -5.28
CA MET A 49 12.63 -4.22 -4.82
C MET A 49 12.06 -5.06 -5.95
N LYS A 50 12.37 -6.35 -5.95
CA LYS A 50 11.79 -7.32 -6.88
C LYS A 50 10.73 -8.15 -6.17
N GLY A 51 9.69 -8.51 -6.91
CA GLY A 51 8.66 -9.38 -6.40
C GLY A 51 7.76 -9.93 -7.50
N THR A 52 6.85 -10.78 -7.07
CA THR A 52 5.85 -11.40 -7.94
C THR A 52 4.45 -10.93 -7.57
N VAL A 53 3.69 -10.50 -8.57
CA VAL A 53 2.28 -10.14 -8.41
C VAL A 53 1.46 -11.42 -8.31
N HIS A 54 0.68 -11.53 -7.23
CA HIS A 54 -0.24 -12.63 -6.99
C HIS A 54 -1.68 -12.15 -6.83
N ARG A 55 -2.60 -12.85 -7.47
CA ARG A 55 -4.03 -12.65 -7.25
C ARG A 55 -4.45 -13.44 -6.00
N LEU A 56 -5.14 -12.77 -5.08
CA LEU A 56 -5.51 -13.38 -3.80
C LEU A 56 -6.52 -14.53 -3.91
N SER A 57 -7.36 -14.52 -4.93
CA SER A 57 -8.32 -15.58 -5.23
C SER A 57 -8.74 -15.48 -6.70
N PRO A 58 -9.15 -16.58 -7.36
CA PRO A 58 -9.61 -16.56 -8.75
C PRO A 58 -10.74 -15.55 -9.01
N THR A 59 -11.59 -15.29 -8.01
CA THR A 59 -12.70 -14.33 -8.10
C THR A 59 -12.37 -12.96 -7.52
N SER A 60 -11.20 -12.80 -6.89
CA SER A 60 -10.79 -11.56 -6.25
C SER A 60 -10.25 -10.57 -7.26
N ARG A 61 -10.65 -9.30 -7.11
CA ARG A 61 -10.05 -8.17 -7.82
C ARG A 61 -8.76 -7.66 -7.18
N PHE A 62 -8.38 -8.23 -6.03
CA PHE A 62 -7.25 -7.79 -5.23
C PHE A 62 -5.99 -8.57 -5.60
N TYR A 63 -4.92 -7.82 -5.78
CA TYR A 63 -3.59 -8.31 -6.07
C TYR A 63 -2.65 -7.91 -4.93
N VAL A 64 -1.67 -8.75 -4.65
CA VAL A 64 -0.58 -8.50 -3.70
C VAL A 64 0.74 -8.70 -4.42
N ILE A 65 1.77 -8.01 -3.97
CA ILE A 65 3.16 -8.24 -4.40
C ILE A 65 3.84 -9.01 -3.28
N VAL A 66 4.44 -10.15 -3.63
CA VAL A 66 5.28 -10.91 -2.71
C VAL A 66 6.73 -10.59 -3.07
N PRO A 67 7.48 -9.91 -2.19
CA PRO A 67 8.90 -9.64 -2.40
C PRO A 67 9.69 -10.93 -2.54
N ASP A 68 10.75 -10.91 -3.35
CA ASP A 68 11.64 -12.07 -3.50
C ASP A 68 12.47 -12.32 -2.23
N ASP A 69 12.88 -11.23 -1.55
CA ASP A 69 13.66 -11.25 -0.31
C ASP A 69 12.86 -11.76 0.90
N ASP A 70 11.56 -11.44 0.96
CA ASP A 70 10.65 -11.90 2.01
C ASP A 70 9.35 -12.44 1.42
N LYS A 71 9.33 -13.75 1.22
CA LYS A 71 8.18 -14.47 0.66
C LYS A 71 7.00 -14.62 1.62
N ILE A 72 7.19 -14.31 2.90
CA ILE A 72 6.13 -14.34 3.92
C ILE A 72 5.38 -13.00 3.88
N GLN A 73 6.08 -11.91 3.60
CA GLN A 73 5.49 -10.59 3.49
C GLN A 73 4.62 -10.47 2.23
N ARG A 74 3.37 -10.04 2.42
CA ARG A 74 2.46 -9.72 1.32
C ARG A 74 2.24 -8.22 1.32
N LEU A 75 2.70 -7.54 0.28
CA LEU A 75 2.46 -6.13 0.09
C LEU A 75 1.17 -5.94 -0.70
N TYR A 76 0.26 -5.12 -0.20
CA TYR A 76 -0.98 -4.76 -0.85
C TYR A 76 -0.82 -3.39 -1.52
N PRO A 77 -0.50 -3.34 -2.83
CA PRO A 77 -0.39 -2.08 -3.56
C PRO A 77 -1.76 -1.43 -3.73
N SER A 78 -1.97 -0.30 -3.07
CA SER A 78 -3.21 0.48 -3.13
C SER A 78 -3.48 1.07 -4.52
N ASN A 79 -2.42 1.36 -5.27
CA ASN A 79 -2.44 2.04 -6.56
C ASN A 79 -1.86 1.18 -7.72
N LEU A 80 -1.99 -0.15 -7.66
CA LEU A 80 -1.47 -1.04 -8.71
C LEU A 80 -2.09 -0.74 -10.09
N PRO A 81 -1.29 -0.32 -11.09
CA PRO A 81 -1.80 -0.01 -12.43
C PRO A 81 -2.35 -1.27 -13.12
N ALA A 82 -3.36 -1.10 -13.97
CA ALA A 82 -4.04 -2.21 -14.63
C ALA A 82 -3.11 -3.10 -15.48
N ALA A 83 -2.07 -2.50 -16.10
CA ALA A 83 -1.09 -3.22 -16.91
C ALA A 83 -0.35 -4.33 -16.12
N PHE A 84 -0.19 -4.13 -14.81
CA PHE A 84 0.54 -5.04 -13.90
C PHE A 84 -0.39 -5.98 -13.11
N ARG A 85 -1.71 -5.95 -13.35
CA ARG A 85 -2.69 -6.82 -12.67
C ARG A 85 -2.76 -8.22 -13.30
N LYS A 86 -1.60 -8.85 -13.43
CA LYS A 86 -1.45 -10.20 -13.97
C LYS A 86 -0.90 -11.10 -12.88
N ASP A 87 -1.53 -12.24 -12.66
CA ASP A 87 -1.02 -13.23 -11.71
C ASP A 87 0.29 -13.84 -12.24
N GLY A 88 1.27 -13.99 -11.36
CA GLY A 88 2.60 -14.49 -11.70
C GLY A 88 3.53 -13.48 -12.38
N LEU A 89 3.12 -12.21 -12.53
CA LEU A 89 3.96 -11.19 -13.16
C LEU A 89 5.12 -10.79 -12.25
N ARG A 90 6.35 -10.90 -12.76
CA ARG A 90 7.54 -10.36 -12.09
C ARG A 90 7.63 -8.87 -12.30
N VAL A 91 7.81 -8.15 -11.20
CA VAL A 91 7.89 -6.69 -11.19
C VAL A 91 9.07 -6.22 -10.37
N ARG A 92 9.65 -5.10 -10.79
CA ARG A 92 10.52 -4.29 -9.96
C ARG A 92 9.75 -3.06 -9.53
N PHE A 93 9.78 -2.75 -8.24
CA PHE A 93 8.92 -1.72 -7.67
C PHE A 93 9.64 -0.92 -6.59
N SER A 94 9.17 0.32 -6.45
CA SER A 94 9.56 1.26 -5.41
C SER A 94 8.28 1.84 -4.82
N GLY A 95 8.29 2.17 -3.55
CA GLY A 95 7.09 2.67 -2.88
C GLY A 95 7.28 2.90 -1.40
N ARG A 96 6.20 3.32 -0.73
CA ARG A 96 6.16 3.50 0.71
C ARG A 96 5.27 2.45 1.34
N ILE A 97 5.83 1.72 2.29
CA ILE A 97 5.08 0.78 3.12
C ILE A 97 4.26 1.62 4.11
N GLY A 98 2.96 1.37 4.18
CA GLY A 98 2.09 1.99 5.16
C GLY A 98 2.05 1.18 6.46
N GLU A 99 1.76 1.87 7.56
CA GLU A 99 1.56 1.21 8.85
C GLU A 99 0.22 0.45 8.87
N ILE A 100 0.22 -0.73 9.51
CA ILE A 100 -0.99 -1.49 9.76
C ILE A 100 -1.51 -1.07 11.14
N PRO A 101 -2.70 -0.44 11.25
CA PRO A 101 -3.27 -0.12 12.54
C PRO A 101 -3.52 -1.40 13.34
N GLU A 102 -3.28 -1.39 14.66
CA GLU A 102 -3.39 -2.57 15.53
C GLU A 102 -4.77 -3.25 15.51
N ASN A 103 -5.81 -2.51 15.14
CA ASN A 103 -7.19 -2.99 15.03
C ASN A 103 -7.63 -3.35 13.60
N ALA A 104 -6.73 -3.30 12.60
CA ALA A 104 -7.04 -3.61 11.20
C ALA A 104 -6.48 -4.97 10.77
N ARG A 105 -7.34 -5.84 10.25
CA ARG A 105 -6.94 -7.06 9.55
C ARG A 105 -6.89 -6.81 8.05
N LEU A 106 -5.72 -6.41 7.56
CA LEU A 106 -5.49 -6.20 6.13
C LEU A 106 -5.07 -7.50 5.44
N VAL A 107 -5.35 -7.58 4.14
CA VAL A 107 -4.99 -8.75 3.32
C VAL A 107 -3.48 -8.82 3.03
N GLY A 108 -2.79 -7.70 3.21
CA GLY A 108 -1.34 -7.53 3.16
C GLY A 108 -0.96 -6.18 3.76
N THR A 109 0.33 -5.93 3.89
CA THR A 109 0.88 -4.64 4.33
C THR A 109 0.60 -3.57 3.27
N PRO A 110 -0.03 -2.43 3.61
CA PRO A 110 -0.26 -1.37 2.65
C PRO A 110 1.02 -0.97 1.95
N LEU A 111 0.97 -0.85 0.63
CA LEU A 111 2.06 -0.32 -0.17
C LEU A 111 1.50 0.77 -1.09
N GLU A 112 2.13 1.92 -1.07
CA GLU A 112 1.91 2.99 -2.04
C GLU A 112 3.06 2.97 -3.04
N LEU A 113 2.79 2.53 -4.26
CA LEU A 113 3.80 2.45 -5.31
C LEU A 113 4.18 3.85 -5.78
N THR A 114 5.47 4.16 -5.78
CA THR A 114 6.04 5.36 -6.41
C THR A 114 6.62 5.05 -7.78
N GLY A 115 6.97 3.78 -8.03
CA GLY A 115 7.40 3.29 -9.34
C GLY A 115 7.18 1.78 -9.46
N ILE A 116 6.85 1.32 -10.66
CA ILE A 116 6.73 -0.11 -10.97
C ILE A 116 7.04 -0.34 -12.44
N GLU A 117 7.80 -1.39 -12.71
CA GLU A 117 8.15 -1.86 -14.04
C GLU A 117 8.16 -3.39 -14.08
N GLU A 118 8.06 -3.96 -15.28
CA GLU A 118 8.22 -5.41 -15.44
C GLU A 118 9.70 -5.72 -15.20
N ALA A 119 9.99 -6.65 -14.28
CA ALA A 119 11.35 -7.10 -14.10
C ALA A 119 11.64 -8.08 -15.24
N ASP A 120 12.30 -7.59 -16.30
CA ASP A 120 12.61 -8.34 -17.51
C ASP A 120 13.03 -9.78 -17.19
N GLY A 121 12.21 -10.70 -17.66
CA GLY A 121 12.30 -12.12 -17.39
C GLY A 121 11.19 -12.84 -18.11
N THR A 122 11.21 -12.75 -19.45
CA THR A 122 10.51 -13.63 -20.40
C THR A 122 9.98 -14.89 -19.74
N THR A 123 8.69 -14.90 -19.43
CA THR A 123 7.97 -16.18 -19.36
C THR A 123 6.82 -16.08 -20.35
N THR A 124 7.19 -16.37 -21.60
CA THR A 124 6.28 -16.82 -22.65
C THR A 124 5.31 -17.84 -22.04
N PRO A 125 3.98 -17.64 -22.12
CA PRO A 125 3.06 -18.73 -21.82
C PRO A 125 3.25 -19.81 -22.89
N GLN A 126 3.60 -21.03 -22.46
CA GLN A 126 3.37 -22.25 -23.25
C GLN A 126 1.95 -22.74 -23.00
#